data_AF-A0A1Z4I8Z0-F1
#
_entry.id   AF-A0A1Z4I8Z0-F1
#
_cell.length_a   1.000
_cell.length_b   1.000
_cell.length_c   1.000
_cell.angle_alpha   90.00
_cell.angle_beta   90.00
_cell.angle_gamma   90.00
#
_symmetry.space_group_name_H-M   'P 1'
#
loop_
_entity.id
_entity.type
_entity.pdbx_description
1 polymer ?
#
loop_
_entity_poly.entity_id
_entity_poly.type
_entity_poly.pdbx_seq_one_letter_code
_entity_poly.pdbx_strand_id
1 'polypeptide(L)'
;MQRIIWYSLMSVLLVGAPGQAMWGASLDNTYTSHKQAHPINVAQATREIDEEAAFNLVWNLPQVQRKARTIQRLSRGAIKVAAIVDGLPTPDDPYYKVRVYEDQPEHNSTIYWFRVSKTGVIEALDVMENKYVSLKEWQEQIRRRR
;
A
#
# COMPACT_ATOMS: atom_id res chain seq x y z
N MET A 1 13.91 47.96 -4.88
CA MET A 1 15.10 47.75 -4.02
C MET A 1 15.35 46.26 -3.92
N GLN A 2 16.49 45.79 -4.42
CA GLN A 2 16.94 44.40 -4.37
C GLN A 2 17.35 43.99 -2.95
N ARG A 3 17.24 42.70 -2.64
CA ARG A 3 18.38 41.89 -2.18
C ARG A 3 18.10 40.38 -2.27
N ILE A 4 18.96 39.72 -3.04
CA ILE A 4 19.19 38.29 -3.17
C ILE A 4 20.30 37.92 -2.17
N ILE A 5 20.19 36.81 -1.45
CA ILE A 5 21.35 36.15 -0.83
C ILE A 5 21.23 34.63 -1.07
N TRP A 6 22.14 34.14 -1.90
CA TRP A 6 22.48 32.73 -2.10
C TRP A 6 23.30 32.21 -0.92
N TYR A 7 23.17 30.91 -0.61
CA TYR A 7 24.22 30.20 0.12
C TYR A 7 24.71 28.98 -0.67
N SER A 8 26.02 28.81 -0.53
CA SER A 8 26.99 28.17 -1.41
C SER A 8 26.98 26.64 -1.46
N LEU A 9 27.44 26.11 -2.60
CA LEU A 9 28.10 24.81 -2.71
C LEU A 9 29.19 24.64 -1.64
N MET A 10 29.30 23.44 -1.08
CA MET A 10 30.57 22.86 -0.62
C MET A 10 30.67 21.42 -1.13
N SER A 11 31.62 21.21 -2.03
CA SER A 11 32.09 19.91 -2.51
C SER A 11 33.29 19.44 -1.67
N VAL A 12 33.81 18.23 -1.97
CA VAL A 12 35.18 17.69 -1.72
C VAL A 12 35.29 16.79 -0.47
N LEU A 13 35.94 15.59 -0.40
CA LEU A 13 36.76 14.75 -1.30
C LEU A 13 36.76 13.25 -0.83
N LEU A 14 37.19 12.37 -1.73
CA LEU A 14 37.53 10.93 -1.61
C LEU A 14 38.50 10.54 -0.49
N VAL A 15 38.41 9.29 0.00
CA VAL A 15 39.56 8.38 0.20
C VAL A 15 39.14 6.95 -0.18
N GLY A 16 39.94 6.29 -1.04
CA GLY A 16 39.79 4.89 -1.42
C GLY A 16 40.76 3.97 -0.69
N ALA A 17 40.52 2.66 -0.76
CA ALA A 17 41.51 1.62 -0.51
C ALA A 17 41.14 0.34 -1.29
N PRO A 18 41.93 -0.09 -2.29
CA PRO A 18 41.89 -1.45 -2.80
C PRO A 18 42.94 -2.30 -2.08
N GLY A 19 42.49 -3.34 -1.38
CA GLY A 19 43.36 -4.38 -0.84
C GLY A 19 43.09 -5.70 -1.53
N GLN A 20 43.88 -6.04 -2.55
CA GLN A 20 44.03 -7.40 -3.05
C GLN A 20 45.35 -7.95 -2.48
N ALA A 21 45.30 -9.13 -1.87
CA ALA A 21 46.46 -9.97 -1.64
C ALA A 21 46.13 -11.41 -2.00
N MET A 22 47.06 -12.02 -2.73
CA MET A 22 46.97 -13.32 -3.39
C MET A 22 47.30 -14.50 -2.48
N TRP A 23 46.66 -15.62 -2.81
CA TRP A 23 47.15 -17.02 -2.90
C TRP A 23 47.75 -17.72 -1.67
N GLY A 24 47.05 -18.78 -1.27
CA GLY A 24 47.64 -20.00 -0.73
C GLY A 24 46.89 -21.20 -1.32
N ALA A 25 47.56 -22.01 -2.13
CA ALA A 25 47.06 -23.26 -2.68
C ALA A 25 47.27 -24.43 -1.70
N SER A 26 46.35 -25.39 -1.65
CA SER A 26 46.66 -26.83 -1.68
C SER A 26 45.41 -27.69 -1.85
N LEU A 27 45.67 -28.92 -2.31
CA LEU A 27 44.83 -29.89 -3.00
C LEU A 27 43.90 -30.76 -2.12
N ASP A 28 42.90 -31.30 -2.83
CA ASP A 28 42.33 -32.65 -2.80
C ASP A 28 41.27 -33.11 -1.77
N ASN A 29 40.17 -33.57 -2.40
CA ASN A 29 39.29 -34.70 -2.13
C ASN A 29 38.60 -34.85 -0.77
N THR A 30 37.26 -34.90 -0.78
CA THR A 30 36.47 -36.15 -0.58
C THR A 30 34.97 -35.80 -0.53
N TYR A 31 34.16 -36.61 -1.23
CA TYR A 31 32.71 -36.57 -1.25
C TYR A 31 32.10 -36.76 0.16
N THR A 32 31.10 -35.95 0.52
CA THR A 32 29.95 -36.42 1.32
C THR A 32 28.74 -35.51 1.10
N SER A 33 27.66 -36.16 0.66
CA SER A 33 26.31 -35.66 0.57
C SER A 33 25.77 -35.33 1.96
N HIS A 34 25.39 -34.07 2.19
CA HIS A 34 24.41 -33.71 3.21
C HIS A 34 23.49 -32.60 2.65
N LYS A 35 22.32 -33.02 2.15
CA LYS A 35 21.16 -32.14 1.97
C LYS A 35 20.86 -31.49 3.32
N GLN A 36 21.29 -30.24 3.50
CA GLN A 36 20.81 -29.39 4.57
C GLN A 36 19.35 -29.04 4.27
N ALA A 37 18.44 -29.84 4.83
CA ALA A 37 17.06 -29.42 5.01
C ALA A 37 17.08 -28.24 5.97
N HIS A 38 16.96 -27.02 5.44
CA HIS A 38 16.66 -25.86 6.27
C HIS A 38 15.34 -26.11 6.98
N PRO A 39 15.26 -25.96 8.31
CA PRO A 39 13.99 -26.04 9.01
C PRO A 39 13.14 -24.89 8.49
N ILE A 40 12.09 -25.21 7.72
CA ILE A 40 11.06 -24.24 7.37
C ILE A 40 10.39 -23.88 8.70
N ASN A 41 10.73 -22.71 9.22
CA ASN A 41 10.08 -22.15 10.39
C ASN A 41 8.66 -21.74 9.99
N VAL A 42 7.73 -22.71 10.00
CA VAL A 42 6.30 -22.50 9.75
C VAL A 42 5.66 -21.91 11.02
N ALA A 43 6.12 -20.73 11.41
CA ALA A 43 5.44 -19.87 12.35
C ALA A 43 5.34 -18.48 11.72
N GLN A 44 4.74 -18.42 10.53
CA GLN A 44 4.34 -17.17 9.92
C GLN A 44 3.09 -16.71 10.67
N ALA A 45 3.29 -16.19 11.89
CA ALA A 45 2.28 -15.44 12.62
C ALA A 45 1.82 -14.33 11.67
N THR A 46 0.67 -14.52 11.05
CA THR A 46 0.07 -13.52 10.17
C THR A 46 -0.35 -12.41 11.12
N ARG A 47 0.50 -11.39 11.25
CA ARG A 47 0.21 -10.24 12.09
C ARG A 47 -1.08 -9.63 11.56
N GLU A 48 -2.13 -9.69 12.36
CA GLU A 48 -3.40 -9.04 12.01
C GLU A 48 -3.13 -7.55 11.78
N ILE A 49 -3.79 -7.00 10.78
CA ILE A 49 -3.70 -5.58 10.49
C ILE A 49 -4.56 -4.79 11.49
N ASP A 50 -4.12 -3.57 11.79
CA ASP A 50 -4.89 -2.60 12.55
C ASP A 50 -5.74 -1.70 11.64
N GLU A 51 -6.47 -0.79 12.27
CA GLU A 51 -7.34 0.19 11.61
C GLU A 51 -6.57 1.06 10.60
N GLU A 52 -5.39 1.55 10.99
CA GLU A 52 -4.56 2.41 10.16
C GLU A 52 -4.07 1.68 8.91
N ALA A 53 -3.63 0.43 9.05
CA ALA A 53 -3.27 -0.41 7.93
C ALA A 53 -4.46 -0.68 6.99
N ALA A 54 -5.65 -0.94 7.52
CA ALA A 54 -6.87 -1.12 6.71
C ALA A 54 -7.23 0.14 5.92
N PHE A 55 -7.18 1.31 6.56
CA PHE A 55 -7.35 2.61 5.90
C PHE A 55 -6.34 2.78 4.76
N ASN A 56 -5.05 2.57 5.04
CA ASN A 56 -3.97 2.80 4.09
C ASN A 56 -4.06 1.87 2.89
N LEU A 57 -4.43 0.61 3.09
CA LEU A 57 -4.64 -0.36 2.01
C LEU A 57 -5.68 0.13 1.00
N VAL A 58 -6.80 0.68 1.47
CA VAL A 58 -7.87 1.19 0.61
C VAL A 58 -7.51 2.55 0.01
N TRP A 59 -7.01 3.48 0.82
CA TRP A 59 -6.67 4.83 0.38
C TRP A 59 -5.61 4.81 -0.72
N ASN A 60 -4.62 3.91 -0.64
CA ASN A 60 -3.53 3.82 -1.60
C ASN A 60 -3.89 3.08 -2.89
N LEU A 61 -5.13 2.59 -3.06
CA LEU A 61 -5.57 1.96 -4.31
C LEU A 61 -5.44 2.97 -5.48
N PRO A 62 -4.79 2.60 -6.60
CA PRO A 62 -4.63 3.50 -7.74
C PRO A 62 -5.94 4.07 -8.29
N GLN A 63 -7.02 3.29 -8.24
CA GLN A 63 -8.36 3.66 -8.68
C GLN A 63 -8.97 4.73 -7.76
N VAL A 64 -8.81 4.58 -6.44
CA VAL A 64 -9.25 5.56 -5.43
C VAL A 64 -8.49 6.87 -5.62
N GLN A 65 -7.16 6.80 -5.68
CA GLN A 65 -6.28 7.96 -5.87
C GLN A 65 -6.55 8.70 -7.20
N ARG A 66 -6.79 7.96 -8.29
CA ARG A 66 -7.15 8.55 -9.59
C ARG A 66 -8.50 9.27 -9.54
N LYS A 67 -9.50 8.68 -8.87
CA LYS A 67 -10.83 9.28 -8.70
C LYS A 67 -10.73 10.54 -7.85
N ALA A 68 -9.97 10.50 -6.74
CA ALA A 68 -9.69 11.65 -5.89
C ALA A 68 -9.11 12.84 -6.68
N ARG A 69 -8.03 12.61 -7.43
CA ARG A 69 -7.44 13.65 -8.29
C ARG A 69 -8.40 14.18 -9.34
N THR A 70 -9.24 13.31 -9.90
CA THR A 70 -10.21 13.70 -10.93
C THR A 70 -11.29 14.60 -10.35
N ILE A 71 -11.89 14.23 -9.22
CA ILE A 71 -12.91 15.04 -8.54
C ILE A 71 -12.32 16.38 -8.12
N GLN A 72 -11.15 16.39 -7.47
CA GLN A 72 -10.50 17.63 -7.05
C GLN A 72 -10.21 18.56 -8.23
N ARG A 73 -9.73 18.02 -9.35
CA ARG A 73 -9.47 18.81 -10.56
C ARG A 73 -10.75 19.37 -11.17
N LEU A 74 -11.80 18.55 -11.32
CA LEU A 74 -13.06 18.96 -11.94
C LEU A 74 -13.83 19.97 -11.08
N SER A 75 -13.77 19.84 -9.76
CA SER A 75 -14.36 20.78 -8.81
C SER A 75 -13.50 22.02 -8.56
N ARG A 76 -12.33 22.15 -9.21
CA ARG A 76 -11.35 23.22 -8.96
C ARG A 76 -10.95 23.33 -7.48
N GLY A 77 -10.90 22.19 -6.79
CA GLY A 77 -10.54 22.09 -5.38
C GLY A 77 -11.68 22.31 -4.39
N ALA A 78 -12.90 22.61 -4.85
CA ALA A 78 -14.06 22.78 -3.98
C ALA A 78 -14.52 21.47 -3.33
N ILE A 79 -14.28 20.33 -3.99
CA ILE A 79 -14.57 18.99 -3.47
C ILE A 79 -13.25 18.26 -3.29
N LYS A 80 -13.05 17.70 -2.10
CA LYS A 80 -11.95 16.77 -1.82
C LYS A 80 -12.50 15.36 -1.70
N VAL A 81 -11.65 14.37 -1.87
CA VAL A 81 -11.99 12.99 -1.56
C VAL A 81 -11.21 12.59 -0.32
N ALA A 82 -11.89 11.94 0.60
CA ALA A 82 -11.33 11.41 1.84
C ALA A 82 -11.76 9.95 2.01
N ALA A 83 -11.17 9.31 3.01
CA ALA A 83 -11.60 7.99 3.46
C ALA A 83 -11.69 7.98 4.99
N ILE A 84 -12.42 7.02 5.54
CA ILE A 84 -12.51 6.78 6.98
C ILE A 84 -12.76 5.29 7.22
N VAL A 85 -12.26 4.75 8.33
CA VAL A 85 -12.71 3.46 8.84
C VAL A 85 -14.02 3.69 9.58
N ASP A 86 -15.11 3.28 8.95
CA ASP A 86 -16.49 3.53 9.38
C ASP A 86 -17.01 2.40 10.30
N GLY A 87 -16.30 1.27 10.36
CA GLY A 87 -16.64 0.14 11.23
C GLY A 87 -15.45 -0.75 11.55
N LEU A 88 -15.41 -1.23 12.79
CA LEU A 88 -14.36 -2.12 13.30
C LEU A 88 -14.81 -3.59 13.23
N PRO A 89 -13.87 -4.55 13.13
CA PRO A 89 -14.17 -5.97 13.17
C PRO A 89 -14.89 -6.37 14.46
N THR A 90 -15.94 -7.18 14.33
CA THR A 90 -16.67 -7.84 15.42
C THR A 90 -16.68 -9.36 15.17
N PRO A 91 -17.12 -10.19 16.14
CA PRO A 91 -17.25 -11.62 15.92
C PRO A 91 -18.19 -11.98 14.75
N ASP A 92 -19.26 -11.22 14.56
CA ASP A 92 -20.26 -11.46 13.51
C ASP A 92 -19.90 -10.80 12.17
N ASP A 93 -19.05 -9.77 12.20
CA ASP A 93 -18.58 -9.03 11.04
C ASP A 93 -17.06 -8.79 11.15
N PRO A 94 -16.22 -9.75 10.73
CA PRO A 94 -14.78 -9.75 11.01
C PRO A 94 -13.97 -8.87 10.05
N TYR A 95 -14.52 -7.71 9.68
CA TYR A 95 -13.91 -6.80 8.71
C TYR A 95 -13.85 -5.36 9.22
N TYR A 96 -12.76 -4.66 8.88
CA TYR A 96 -12.75 -3.20 8.91
C TYR A 96 -13.56 -2.68 7.72
N LYS A 97 -14.54 -1.81 7.96
CA LYS A 97 -15.31 -1.16 6.90
C LYS A 97 -14.67 0.18 6.58
N VAL A 98 -14.24 0.36 5.34
CA VAL A 98 -13.63 1.62 4.88
C VAL A 98 -14.55 2.30 3.89
N ARG A 99 -14.93 3.54 4.21
CA ARG A 99 -15.76 4.38 3.36
C ARG A 99 -14.88 5.40 2.66
N VAL A 100 -15.00 5.50 1.34
CA VAL A 100 -14.37 6.55 0.53
C VAL A 100 -15.47 7.52 0.11
N TYR A 101 -15.31 8.81 0.36
CA TYR A 101 -16.36 9.80 0.17
C TYR A 101 -15.83 11.13 -0.38
N GLU A 102 -16.72 11.86 -1.05
CA GLU A 102 -16.55 13.27 -1.38
C GLU A 102 -16.83 14.10 -0.14
N ASP A 103 -15.83 14.87 0.28
CA ASP A 103 -15.90 15.88 1.31
C ASP A 103 -16.32 17.19 0.66
N GLN A 104 -17.60 17.53 0.80
CA GLN A 104 -18.21 18.75 0.28
C GLN A 104 -18.58 19.67 1.46
N PRO A 105 -18.68 21.00 1.26
CA PRO A 105 -18.88 21.95 2.36
C PRO A 105 -20.10 21.68 3.25
N GLU A 106 -21.17 21.10 2.69
CA GLU A 106 -22.45 20.93 3.39
C GLU A 106 -22.78 19.47 3.72
N HIS A 107 -22.17 18.51 3.02
CA HIS A 107 -22.46 17.09 3.18
C HIS A 107 -21.36 16.20 2.60
N ASN A 108 -21.37 14.94 3.00
CA ASN A 108 -20.47 13.93 2.48
C ASN A 108 -21.22 12.92 1.60
N SER A 109 -20.69 12.66 0.41
CA SER A 109 -21.26 11.70 -0.54
C SER A 109 -20.37 10.49 -0.71
N THR A 110 -20.87 9.29 -0.42
CA THR A 110 -20.06 8.06 -0.53
C THR A 110 -19.79 7.72 -1.99
N ILE A 111 -18.51 7.49 -2.31
CA ILE A 111 -18.05 7.05 -3.63
C ILE A 111 -17.96 5.52 -3.65
N TYR A 112 -17.29 4.93 -2.65
CA TYR A 112 -17.06 3.50 -2.57
C TYR A 112 -17.15 3.02 -1.13
N TRP A 113 -17.57 1.76 -0.98
CA TRP A 113 -17.49 1.00 0.24
C TRP A 113 -16.54 -0.17 0.05
N PHE A 114 -15.62 -0.33 0.98
CA PHE A 114 -14.74 -1.48 1.06
C PHE A 114 -14.89 -2.16 2.41
N ARG A 115 -14.60 -3.46 2.44
CA ARG A 115 -14.31 -4.19 3.66
C ARG A 115 -12.92 -4.80 3.56
N VAL A 116 -12.19 -4.78 4.65
CA VAL A 116 -10.81 -5.29 4.72
C VAL A 116 -10.75 -6.31 5.84
N SER A 117 -10.37 -7.54 5.50
CA SER A 117 -10.17 -8.59 6.49
C SER A 117 -8.95 -8.30 7.37
N LYS A 118 -8.87 -8.96 8.52
CA LYS A 118 -7.70 -8.88 9.43
C LYS A 118 -6.38 -9.33 8.79
N THR A 119 -6.41 -10.05 7.67
CA THR A 119 -5.22 -10.44 6.90
C THR A 119 -4.89 -9.47 5.75
N GLY A 120 -5.67 -8.40 5.58
CA GLY A 120 -5.45 -7.37 4.56
C GLY A 120 -6.09 -7.65 3.20
N VAL A 121 -6.92 -8.69 3.07
CA VAL A 121 -7.71 -8.92 1.85
C VAL A 121 -8.80 -7.84 1.75
N ILE A 122 -8.82 -7.14 0.61
CA ILE A 122 -9.78 -6.07 0.30
C ILE A 122 -10.91 -6.63 -0.59
N GLU A 123 -12.13 -6.32 -0.21
CA GLU A 123 -13.34 -6.52 -1.02
C GLU A 123 -14.09 -5.20 -1.16
N ALA A 124 -14.70 -4.97 -2.32
CA ALA A 124 -15.46 -3.76 -2.61
C ALA A 124 -16.94 -4.10 -2.70
N LEU A 125 -17.81 -3.21 -2.22
CA LEU A 125 -19.25 -3.35 -2.41
C LEU A 125 -19.60 -3.03 -3.86
N ASP A 126 -20.17 -4.01 -4.57
CA ASP A 126 -20.91 -3.76 -5.80
C ASP A 126 -22.32 -3.27 -5.44
N VAL A 127 -22.55 -1.98 -5.64
CA VAL A 127 -23.83 -1.34 -5.33
C VAL A 127 -24.98 -1.80 -6.24
N MET A 128 -24.69 -2.37 -7.41
CA MET A 128 -25.73 -2.84 -8.32
C MET A 128 -26.30 -4.19 -7.88
N GLU A 129 -25.42 -5.06 -7.40
CA GLU A 129 -25.77 -6.41 -6.95
C GLU A 129 -25.90 -6.52 -5.42
N ASN A 130 -25.61 -5.42 -4.70
CA ASN A 130 -25.59 -5.33 -3.25
C ASN A 130 -24.78 -6.45 -2.58
N LYS A 131 -23.61 -6.74 -3.14
CA LYS A 131 -22.71 -7.80 -2.64
C LYS A 131 -21.27 -7.32 -2.63
N TYR A 132 -20.48 -7.84 -1.70
CA TYR A 132 -19.03 -7.64 -1.73
C TYR A 132 -18.39 -8.54 -2.77
N VAL A 133 -17.55 -7.96 -3.62
CA VAL A 133 -16.78 -8.64 -4.67
C VAL A 133 -15.29 -8.47 -4.41
N SER A 134 -14.49 -9.37 -4.98
CA SER A 134 -13.03 -9.27 -4.89
C SER A 134 -12.52 -7.95 -5.49
N LEU A 135 -11.39 -7.44 -4.99
CA LEU A 135 -10.78 -6.23 -5.54
C LEU A 135 -10.53 -6.34 -7.06
N LYS A 136 -10.09 -7.50 -7.54
CA LYS A 136 -9.84 -7.74 -8.98
C LYS A 136 -11.13 -7.63 -9.80
N GLU A 137 -12.22 -8.22 -9.32
CA GLU A 137 -13.52 -8.15 -9.98
C GLU A 137 -14.04 -6.70 -10.03
N TRP A 138 -13.99 -5.98 -8.91
CA TRP A 138 -14.34 -4.57 -8.86
C TRP A 138 -13.52 -3.71 -9.82
N GLN A 139 -12.21 -3.95 -9.92
CA GLN A 139 -11.33 -3.25 -10.87
C GLN A 139 -11.76 -3.50 -12.32
N GLU A 140 -12.13 -4.73 -12.65
CA GLU A 140 -12.62 -5.10 -13.97
C GLU A 140 -13.99 -4.45 -14.27
N GLN A 141 -14.88 -4.40 -13.29
CA GLN A 141 -16.16 -3.70 -13.42
C GLN A 141 -15.96 -2.20 -13.70
N ILE A 142 -15.07 -1.53 -12.95
CA ILE A 142 -14.75 -0.11 -13.19
C ILE A 142 -14.13 0.09 -14.57
N ARG A 143 -13.27 -0.83 -15.02
CA ARG A 143 -12.65 -0.75 -16.34
C ARG A 143 -13.68 -0.81 -17.46
N ARG A 144 -14.73 -1.62 -17.32
CA ARG A 144 -15.81 -1.77 -18.30
C ARG A 144 -16.79 -0.59 -18.33
N ARG A 145 -16.94 0.12 -17.21
CA ARG A 145 -17.85 1.27 -17.08
C ARG A 145 -17.22 2.61 -17.50
N ARG A 146 -15.95 2.61 -17.90
CA ARG A 146 -15.20 3.80 -18.31
C ARG A 146 -15.23 3.99 -19.81
#